data_AF-A0A7V4TJY0-F1
#
_entry.id   AF-A0A7V4TJY0-F1
#
_cell.length_a   1.000
_cell.length_b   1.000
_cell.length_c   1.000
_cell.angle_alpha   90.00
_cell.angle_beta   90.00
_cell.angle_gamma   90.00
#
_symmetry.space_group_name_H-M   'P 1'
#
loop_
_entity.id
_entity.type
_entity.pdbx_description
1 polymer ?
#
loop_
_entity_poly.entity_id
_entity_poly.type
_entity_poly.pdbx_seq_one_letter_code
_entity_poly.pdbx_strand_id
1 'polypeptide(L)'
;MQPGKPKPKITPAVKREIIQIVDERIRETYGGTEGLVELRDTLRDLGTIVGELVKVEQRREEDFTRLIGHVEKLTEAQKRTEERIEALAEAQRRTEERVDKLTETVEALTEAQKRTEEEIRSLSAGLKRTREELGGLSRSFSYAFENEAYRMLPRVLQEKYGFRVTERFVRIDIGGVEVNFFGKGERKGKPVYFVGEAKIRLDGGKERVFQELEQKAKAVQKEYEVTDIVKILVTHFATRGFLRKAEEKGVIVIQSYEW
;
A
#
# COMPACT_ATOMS: atom_id res chain seq x y z
N MET A 1 -19.57 106.74 -96.10
CA MET A 1 -20.26 106.49 -94.82
C MET A 1 -20.86 105.08 -94.87
N GLN A 2 -20.74 104.22 -93.84
CA GLN A 2 -19.58 103.34 -93.58
C GLN A 2 -19.98 101.85 -93.77
N PRO A 3 -19.11 101.03 -94.40
CA PRO A 3 -18.92 99.63 -93.98
C PRO A 3 -17.43 99.17 -93.98
N GLY A 4 -17.13 98.17 -93.15
CA GLY A 4 -15.78 97.73 -92.77
C GLY A 4 -14.92 97.06 -93.86
N LYS A 5 -13.59 97.14 -93.70
CA LYS A 5 -12.65 96.43 -94.58
C LYS A 5 -12.80 94.90 -94.40
N PRO A 6 -12.82 94.14 -95.51
CA PRO A 6 -12.99 92.69 -95.49
C PRO A 6 -11.83 92.04 -94.73
N LYS A 7 -12.13 91.10 -93.83
CA LYS A 7 -11.12 90.18 -93.28
C LYS A 7 -10.35 89.59 -94.45
N PRO A 8 -9.00 89.58 -94.43
CA PRO A 8 -8.21 89.04 -95.54
C PRO A 8 -8.70 87.63 -95.86
N LYS A 9 -9.29 87.46 -97.04
CA LYS A 9 -9.71 86.14 -97.51
C LYS A 9 -8.43 85.41 -97.86
N ILE A 10 -8.05 84.43 -97.05
CA ILE A 10 -6.96 83.52 -97.37
C ILE A 10 -7.27 82.95 -98.75
N THR A 11 -6.48 83.35 -99.75
CA THR A 11 -6.63 82.83 -101.10
C THR A 11 -6.13 81.39 -101.13
N PRO A 12 -6.64 80.54 -102.04
CA PRO A 12 -6.16 79.18 -102.19
C PRO A 12 -4.64 79.08 -102.38
N ALA A 13 -4.00 80.12 -102.95
CA ALA A 13 -2.55 80.22 -103.09
C ALA A 13 -1.84 80.39 -101.74
N VAL A 14 -2.24 81.37 -100.92
CA VAL A 14 -1.64 81.62 -99.59
C VAL A 14 -1.86 80.41 -98.67
N LYS A 15 -3.02 79.73 -98.77
CA LYS A 15 -3.26 78.50 -98.01
C LYS A 15 -2.26 77.38 -98.37
N ARG A 16 -1.94 77.22 -99.66
CA ARG A 16 -0.97 76.20 -100.12
C ARG A 16 0.44 76.49 -99.64
N GLU A 17 0.85 77.74 -99.64
CA GLU A 17 2.19 78.16 -99.23
C GLU A 17 2.40 78.02 -97.71
N ILE A 18 1.38 78.36 -96.92
CA ILE A 18 1.37 78.08 -95.47
C ILE A 18 1.47 76.56 -95.23
N ILE A 19 0.76 75.72 -96.00
CA ILE A 19 0.85 74.26 -95.87
C ILE A 19 2.27 73.77 -96.19
N GLN A 20 2.89 74.26 -97.26
CA GLN A 20 4.27 73.87 -97.60
C GLN A 20 5.28 74.26 -96.53
N ILE A 21 5.23 75.49 -96.01
CA ILE A 21 6.13 75.95 -94.95
C ILE A 21 5.95 75.10 -93.69
N VAL A 22 4.70 74.76 -93.36
CA VAL A 22 4.38 73.91 -92.20
C VAL A 22 4.89 72.47 -92.42
N ASP A 23 4.66 71.87 -93.59
CA ASP A 23 5.10 70.51 -93.91
C ASP A 23 6.64 70.41 -93.92
N GLU A 24 7.32 71.40 -94.48
CA GLU A 24 8.78 71.48 -94.50
C GLU A 24 9.34 71.63 -93.08
N ARG A 25 8.72 72.49 -92.26
CA ARG A 25 9.13 72.66 -90.86
C ARG A 25 8.89 71.41 -90.02
N ILE A 26 7.79 70.69 -90.25
CA ILE A 26 7.47 69.40 -89.62
C ILE A 26 8.49 68.34 -90.07
N ARG A 27 8.89 68.36 -91.34
CA ARG A 27 9.92 67.46 -91.88
C ARG A 27 11.28 67.69 -91.24
N GLU A 28 11.72 68.95 -91.12
CA GLU A 28 13.00 69.31 -90.50
C GLU A 28 13.05 68.98 -89.00
N THR A 29 11.97 69.24 -88.27
CA THR A 29 11.97 69.17 -86.80
C THR A 29 11.61 67.78 -86.28
N TYR A 30 10.72 67.06 -86.96
CA TYR A 30 10.13 65.81 -86.47
C TYR A 30 10.27 64.64 -87.46
N GLY A 31 11.06 64.80 -88.53
CA GLY A 31 11.20 63.78 -89.58
C GLY A 31 9.97 63.63 -90.46
N GLY A 32 8.99 64.55 -90.38
CA GLY A 32 7.76 64.55 -91.17
C GLY A 32 6.55 64.09 -90.36
N THR A 33 5.45 63.81 -91.05
CA THR A 33 4.25 63.24 -90.44
C THR A 33 4.47 61.82 -89.91
N GLU A 34 5.43 61.07 -90.48
CA GLU A 34 5.80 59.72 -90.05
C GLU A 34 6.43 59.70 -88.64
N GLY A 35 7.39 60.58 -88.34
CA GLY A 35 8.00 60.64 -87.00
C GLY A 35 7.02 61.10 -85.91
N LEU A 36 6.02 61.93 -86.26
CA LEU A 36 4.92 62.27 -85.35
C LEU A 36 3.98 61.08 -85.08
N VAL A 37 3.78 60.20 -86.06
CA VAL A 37 3.00 58.96 -85.90
C VAL A 37 3.75 57.95 -85.04
N GLU A 38 5.05 57.77 -85.26
CA GLU A 38 5.91 56.88 -84.44
C GLU A 38 5.98 57.34 -82.99
N LEU A 39 6.11 58.65 -82.74
CA LEU A 39 6.04 59.23 -81.40
C LEU A 39 4.69 58.97 -80.73
N ARG A 40 3.58 59.15 -81.46
CA ARG A 40 2.23 58.87 -80.96
C ARG A 40 2.07 57.38 -80.58
N ASP A 41 2.60 56.48 -81.41
CA ASP A 41 2.49 55.04 -81.17
C ASP A 41 3.37 54.62 -79.99
N THR A 42 4.59 55.17 -79.87
CA THR A 42 5.45 55.00 -78.68
C THR A 42 4.78 55.50 -77.40
N LEU A 43 4.13 56.66 -77.45
CA LEU A 43 3.36 57.20 -76.31
C LEU A 43 2.17 56.31 -75.96
N ARG A 44 1.55 55.66 -76.95
CA ARG A 44 0.46 54.69 -76.73
C ARG A 44 0.98 53.44 -76.04
N ASP A 45 2.09 52.88 -76.51
CA ASP A 45 2.72 51.70 -75.92
C ASP A 45 3.19 51.99 -74.49
N LEU A 46 3.78 53.17 -74.26
CA LEU A 46 4.12 53.63 -72.91
C LEU A 46 2.88 53.72 -72.02
N GLY A 47 1.76 54.26 -72.52
CA GLY A 47 0.50 54.31 -71.80
C GLY A 47 -0.01 52.91 -71.43
N THR A 48 0.17 51.92 -72.31
CA THR A 48 -0.16 50.52 -72.03
C THR A 48 0.74 49.94 -70.94
N ILE A 49 2.06 50.10 -71.05
CA ILE A 49 3.04 49.60 -70.06
C ILE A 49 2.80 50.23 -68.69
N VAL A 50 2.58 51.55 -68.62
CA VAL A 50 2.25 52.24 -67.37
C VAL A 50 0.95 51.71 -66.77
N GLY A 51 -0.06 51.45 -67.61
CA GLY A 51 -1.32 50.83 -67.16
C GLY A 51 -1.13 49.42 -66.61
N GLU A 52 -0.23 48.61 -67.18
CA GLU A 52 0.13 47.29 -66.65
C GLU A 52 0.91 47.39 -65.33
N LEU A 53 1.87 48.32 -65.24
CA LEU A 53 2.64 48.56 -64.03
C LEU A 53 1.75 48.96 -62.85
N VAL A 54 0.77 49.83 -63.08
CA VAL A 54 -0.22 50.21 -62.04
C VAL A 54 -0.99 48.99 -61.54
N LYS A 55 -1.39 48.06 -62.44
CA LYS A 55 -2.07 46.82 -62.03
C LYS A 55 -1.17 45.90 -61.22
N VAL A 56 0.11 45.81 -61.56
CA VAL A 56 1.10 45.04 -60.77
C VAL A 56 1.25 45.63 -59.37
N GLU A 57 1.35 46.96 -59.26
CA GLU A 57 1.50 47.63 -57.97
C GLU A 57 0.25 47.47 -57.10
N GLN A 58 -0.96 47.55 -57.68
CA GLN A 58 -2.21 47.26 -56.96
C GLN A 58 -2.24 45.83 -56.39
N ARG A 59 -1.86 44.82 -57.20
CA ARG A 59 -1.78 43.42 -56.72
C ARG A 59 -0.75 43.27 -55.60
N ARG A 60 0.37 43.98 -55.69
CA ARG A 60 1.39 43.97 -54.65
C ARG A 60 0.89 44.58 -53.35
N GLU A 61 0.11 45.66 -53.41
CA GLU A 61 -0.51 46.30 -52.25
C GLU A 61 -1.55 45.37 -51.58
N GLU A 62 -2.34 44.65 -52.40
CA GLU A 62 -3.25 43.60 -51.92
C GLU A 62 -2.51 42.46 -51.22
N ASP A 63 -1.42 41.94 -51.84
CA ASP A 63 -0.58 40.90 -51.25
C ASP A 63 0.10 41.38 -49.95
N PHE A 64 0.54 42.64 -49.90
CA PHE A 64 1.14 43.24 -48.71
C PHE A 64 0.12 43.35 -47.58
N THR A 65 -1.09 43.79 -47.87
CA THR A 65 -2.20 43.84 -46.91
C THR A 65 -2.54 42.45 -46.38
N ARG A 66 -2.57 41.44 -47.26
CA ARG A 66 -2.78 40.05 -46.85
C ARG A 66 -1.65 39.51 -45.97
N LEU A 67 -0.40 39.85 -46.28
CA LEU A 67 0.76 39.47 -45.48
C LEU A 67 0.70 40.07 -44.07
N ILE A 68 0.34 41.36 -43.96
CA ILE A 68 0.12 42.01 -42.66
C ILE A 68 -0.93 41.25 -41.86
N GLY A 69 -2.07 40.91 -42.46
CA GLY A 69 -3.11 40.13 -41.79
C GLY A 69 -2.68 38.73 -41.37
N HIS A 70 -1.77 38.08 -42.11
CA HIS A 70 -1.17 36.81 -41.68
C HIS A 70 -0.20 36.99 -40.50
N VAL A 71 0.62 38.04 -40.51
CA VAL A 71 1.56 38.36 -39.42
C VAL A 71 0.81 38.69 -38.14
N GLU A 72 -0.28 39.44 -38.21
CA GLU A 72 -1.14 39.73 -37.05
C GLU A 72 -1.72 38.45 -36.44
N LYS A 73 -2.26 37.55 -37.28
CA LYS A 73 -2.78 36.24 -36.84
C LYS A 73 -1.71 35.37 -36.20
N LEU A 74 -0.50 35.35 -36.75
CA LEU A 74 0.63 34.63 -36.18
C LEU A 74 1.05 35.21 -34.83
N THR A 75 1.07 36.54 -34.71
CA THR A 75 1.39 37.24 -33.45
C THR A 75 0.37 36.90 -32.37
N GLU A 76 -0.92 36.88 -32.69
CA GLU A 76 -1.97 36.47 -31.74
C GLU A 76 -1.85 34.99 -31.36
N ALA A 77 -1.60 34.11 -32.33
CA ALA A 77 -1.39 32.69 -32.08
C ALA A 77 -0.15 32.43 -31.20
N GLN A 78 0.92 33.20 -31.39
CA GLN A 78 2.12 33.15 -30.57
C GLN A 78 1.82 33.58 -29.14
N LYS A 79 1.16 34.73 -28.95
CA LYS A 79 0.76 35.21 -27.61
C LYS A 79 -0.08 34.18 -26.86
N ARG A 80 -1.09 33.59 -27.52
CA ARG A 80 -1.92 32.52 -26.92
C ARG A 80 -1.11 31.27 -26.55
N THR A 81 -0.04 31.00 -27.29
CA THR A 81 0.85 29.87 -27.00
C THR A 81 1.75 30.17 -25.80
N GLU A 82 2.29 31.39 -25.71
CA GLU A 82 3.07 31.85 -24.56
C GLU A 82 2.24 31.80 -23.27
N GLU A 83 1.00 32.31 -23.30
CA GLU A 83 0.05 32.24 -22.16
C GLU A 83 -0.23 30.79 -21.73
N ARG A 84 -0.37 29.86 -22.69
CA ARG A 84 -0.56 28.43 -22.39
C ARG A 84 0.68 27.79 -21.78
N ILE A 85 1.87 28.15 -22.25
CA ILE A 85 3.14 27.66 -21.72
C ILE A 85 3.32 28.13 -20.28
N GLU A 86 3.02 29.40 -19.99
CA GLU A 86 3.10 29.95 -18.64
C GLU A 86 2.12 29.24 -17.68
N ALA A 87 0.88 29.01 -18.12
CA ALA A 87 -0.10 28.25 -17.33
C ALA A 87 0.34 26.79 -17.08
N LEU A 88 0.97 26.14 -18.06
CA LEU A 88 1.52 24.79 -17.90
C LEU A 88 2.71 24.77 -16.94
N ALA A 89 3.61 25.76 -17.01
CA ALA A 89 4.74 25.87 -16.10
C ALA A 89 4.28 26.04 -14.65
N GLU A 90 3.26 26.87 -14.40
CA GLU A 90 2.69 27.03 -13.06
C GLU A 90 1.97 25.75 -12.57
N ALA A 91 1.23 25.08 -13.45
CA ALA A 91 0.61 23.79 -13.13
C ALA A 91 1.66 22.71 -12.79
N GLN A 92 2.78 22.70 -13.51
CA GLN A 92 3.91 21.82 -13.24
C GLN A 92 4.54 22.15 -11.88
N ARG A 93 4.84 23.42 -11.60
CA ARG A 93 5.39 23.87 -10.31
C ARG A 93 4.52 23.46 -9.13
N ARG A 94 3.20 23.64 -9.24
CA ARG A 94 2.23 23.18 -8.22
C ARG A 94 2.19 21.65 -8.07
N THR A 95 2.51 20.91 -9.12
CA THR A 95 2.57 19.45 -9.08
C THR A 95 3.84 18.99 -8.38
N GLU A 96 4.98 19.62 -8.66
CA GLU A 96 6.27 19.37 -7.99
C GLU A 96 6.14 19.62 -6.47
N GLU A 97 5.56 20.75 -6.05
CA GLU A 97 5.30 21.02 -4.63
C GLU A 97 4.43 19.95 -3.95
N ARG A 98 3.45 19.39 -4.66
CA ARG A 98 2.59 18.31 -4.14
C ARG A 98 3.35 16.99 -4.03
N VAL A 99 4.26 16.72 -4.95
CA VAL A 99 5.13 15.53 -4.93
C VAL A 99 6.14 15.61 -3.80
N ASP A 100 6.72 16.78 -3.55
CA ASP A 100 7.63 17.00 -2.41
C ASP A 100 6.92 16.76 -1.09
N LYS A 101 5.73 17.35 -0.90
CA LYS A 101 4.91 17.13 0.29
C LYS A 101 4.49 15.65 0.47
N LEU A 102 4.20 14.96 -0.63
CA LEU A 102 3.91 13.53 -0.59
C LEU A 102 5.13 12.72 -0.15
N THR A 103 6.32 13.09 -0.63
CA THR A 103 7.59 12.44 -0.27
C THR A 103 7.85 12.60 1.23
N GLU A 104 7.73 13.82 1.77
CA GLU A 104 7.85 14.07 3.21
C GLU A 104 6.85 13.26 4.04
N THR A 105 5.61 13.14 3.55
CA THR A 105 4.56 12.36 4.23
C THR A 105 4.91 10.87 4.24
N VAL A 106 5.44 10.35 3.13
CA VAL A 106 5.86 8.94 3.02
C VAL A 106 7.05 8.65 3.93
N GLU A 107 8.03 9.55 4.03
CA GLU A 107 9.17 9.42 4.95
C GLU A 107 8.69 9.39 6.41
N ALA A 108 7.81 10.32 6.80
CA ALA A 108 7.23 10.35 8.14
C ALA A 108 6.44 9.07 8.48
N LEU A 109 5.67 8.54 7.52
CA LEU A 109 4.95 7.28 7.70
C LEU A 109 5.90 6.08 7.85
N THR A 110 7.00 6.06 7.08
CA THR A 110 8.01 5.00 7.16
C THR A 110 8.66 4.96 8.54
N GLU A 111 9.01 6.12 9.10
CA GLU A 111 9.59 6.21 10.45
C GLU A 111 8.57 5.80 11.54
N ALA A 112 7.31 6.23 11.40
CA ALA A 112 6.25 5.81 12.31
C ALA A 112 6.01 4.29 12.28
N GLN A 113 6.06 3.69 11.10
CA GLN A 113 5.94 2.23 10.93
C GLN A 113 7.11 1.52 11.61
N LYS A 114 8.36 1.97 11.40
CA LYS A 114 9.55 1.39 12.03
C LYS A 114 9.45 1.41 13.56
N ARG A 115 9.02 2.53 14.15
CA ARG A 115 8.78 2.63 15.61
C ARG A 115 7.73 1.64 16.09
N THR A 116 6.65 1.47 15.33
CA THR A 116 5.58 0.51 15.67
C THR A 116 6.10 -0.94 15.60
N GLU A 117 6.91 -1.28 14.60
CA GLU A 117 7.53 -2.60 14.49
C GLU A 117 8.46 -2.91 15.68
N GLU A 118 9.21 -1.92 16.15
CA GLU A 118 10.06 -2.05 17.35
C GLU A 118 9.23 -2.27 18.63
N GLU A 119 8.14 -1.52 18.80
CA GLU A 119 7.21 -1.69 19.93
C GLU A 119 6.56 -3.08 19.92
N ILE A 120 6.10 -3.56 18.76
CA ILE A 120 5.54 -4.91 18.61
C ILE A 120 6.57 -5.98 18.95
N ARG A 121 7.84 -5.81 18.55
CA ARG A 121 8.92 -6.74 18.89
C ARG A 121 9.15 -6.78 20.40
N SER A 122 9.17 -5.62 21.06
CA SER A 122 9.30 -5.50 22.51
C SER A 122 8.14 -6.18 23.25
N LEU A 123 6.90 -5.92 22.81
CA LEU A 123 5.70 -6.53 23.37
C LEU A 123 5.70 -8.05 23.21
N SER A 124 6.12 -8.55 22.05
CA SER A 124 6.23 -9.99 21.79
C SER A 124 7.24 -10.67 22.71
N ALA A 125 8.39 -10.03 22.95
CA ALA A 125 9.39 -10.51 23.88
C ALA A 125 8.87 -10.50 25.34
N GLY A 126 8.17 -9.44 25.74
CA GLY A 126 7.51 -9.34 27.04
C GLY A 126 6.50 -10.47 27.25
N LEU A 127 5.62 -10.71 26.26
CA LEU A 127 4.61 -11.77 26.32
C LEU A 127 5.24 -13.16 26.41
N LYS A 128 6.35 -13.41 25.71
CA LYS A 128 7.09 -14.67 25.82
C LYS A 128 7.58 -14.90 27.25
N ARG A 129 8.22 -13.88 27.86
CA ARG A 129 8.71 -13.95 29.24
C ARG A 129 7.56 -14.19 30.23
N THR A 130 6.44 -13.49 30.09
CA THR A 130 5.26 -13.71 30.94
C THR A 130 4.73 -15.14 30.82
N ARG A 131 4.70 -15.73 29.62
CA ARG A 131 4.28 -17.14 29.45
C ARG A 131 5.24 -18.11 30.14
N GLU A 132 6.54 -17.85 30.07
CA GLU A 132 7.56 -18.66 30.74
C GLU A 132 7.41 -18.58 32.27
N GLU A 133 7.23 -17.37 32.81
CA GLU A 133 6.98 -17.12 34.24
C GLU A 133 5.70 -17.79 34.73
N LEU A 134 4.60 -17.67 33.98
CA LEU A 134 3.34 -18.36 34.29
C LEU A 134 3.48 -19.88 34.22
N GLY A 135 4.25 -20.40 33.27
CA GLY A 135 4.60 -21.83 33.21
C GLY A 135 5.39 -22.28 34.43
N GLY A 136 6.33 -21.45 34.89
CA GLY A 136 7.06 -21.65 36.15
C GLY A 136 6.13 -21.67 37.36
N LEU A 137 5.23 -20.69 37.47
CA LEU A 137 4.25 -20.60 38.56
C LEU A 137 3.31 -21.81 38.59
N SER A 138 2.82 -22.25 37.43
CA SER A 138 1.96 -23.43 37.31
C SER A 138 2.67 -24.71 37.80
N ARG A 139 3.97 -24.87 37.51
CA ARG A 139 4.79 -25.97 38.04
C ARG A 139 4.95 -25.86 39.56
N SER A 140 5.31 -24.69 40.07
CA SER A 140 5.44 -24.45 41.52
C SER A 140 4.15 -24.75 42.27
N PHE A 141 3.00 -24.37 41.70
CA PHE A 141 1.70 -24.70 42.28
C PHE A 141 1.42 -26.21 42.25
N SER A 142 1.81 -26.91 41.19
CA SER A 142 1.72 -28.38 41.11
C SER A 142 2.58 -29.07 42.17
N TYR A 143 3.81 -28.62 42.36
CA TYR A 143 4.68 -29.14 43.43
C TYR A 143 4.12 -28.84 44.82
N ALA A 144 3.58 -27.63 45.04
CA ALA A 144 2.95 -27.27 46.31
C ALA A 144 1.74 -28.16 46.62
N PHE A 145 0.89 -28.42 45.62
CA PHE A 145 -0.25 -29.32 45.75
C PHE A 145 0.17 -30.75 46.10
N GLU A 146 1.19 -31.28 45.43
CA GLU A 146 1.70 -32.62 45.70
C GLU A 146 2.36 -32.72 47.08
N ASN A 147 3.12 -31.71 47.48
CA ASN A 147 3.70 -31.61 48.83
C ASN A 147 2.61 -31.64 49.92
N GLU A 148 1.48 -30.98 49.67
CA GLU A 148 0.36 -31.02 50.59
C GLU A 148 -0.29 -32.40 50.64
N ALA A 149 -0.45 -33.06 49.49
CA ALA A 149 -0.93 -34.42 49.44
C ALA A 149 -0.02 -35.39 50.23
N TYR A 150 1.31 -35.28 50.13
CA TYR A 150 2.25 -36.09 50.93
C TYR A 150 2.00 -35.95 52.44
N ARG A 151 1.67 -34.75 52.92
CA ARG A 151 1.40 -34.48 54.35
C ARG A 151 0.07 -35.05 54.81
N MET A 152 -0.96 -34.92 53.98
CA MET A 152 -2.34 -35.21 54.38
C MET A 152 -2.76 -36.67 54.13
N LEU A 153 -2.17 -37.33 53.13
CA LEU A 153 -2.53 -38.70 52.72
C LEU A 153 -2.54 -39.71 53.89
N PRO A 154 -1.51 -39.82 54.75
CA PRO A 154 -1.52 -40.79 55.84
C PRO A 154 -2.72 -40.64 56.78
N ARG A 155 -3.07 -39.39 57.13
CA ARG A 155 -4.20 -39.08 58.01
C ARG A 155 -5.52 -39.47 57.36
N VAL A 156 -5.74 -39.05 56.11
CA VAL A 156 -6.99 -39.34 55.37
C VAL A 156 -7.19 -40.84 55.17
N LEU A 157 -6.13 -41.56 54.80
CA LEU A 157 -6.16 -43.01 54.62
C LEU A 157 -6.50 -43.74 55.91
N GLN A 158 -5.98 -43.28 57.05
CA GLN A 158 -6.27 -43.87 58.35
C GLN A 158 -7.70 -43.58 58.80
N GLU A 159 -8.13 -42.31 58.76
CA GLU A 159 -9.43 -41.87 59.29
C GLU A 159 -10.60 -42.37 58.44
N LYS A 160 -10.50 -42.31 57.10
CA LYS A 160 -11.63 -42.63 56.21
C LYS A 160 -11.64 -44.06 55.71
N TYR A 161 -10.46 -44.66 55.53
CA TYR A 161 -10.33 -45.95 54.86
C TYR A 161 -9.76 -47.06 55.76
N GLY A 162 -9.24 -46.70 56.95
CA GLY A 162 -8.70 -47.64 57.93
C GLY A 162 -7.33 -48.21 57.55
N PHE A 163 -6.60 -47.53 56.66
CA PHE A 163 -5.24 -47.89 56.27
C PHE A 163 -4.21 -47.18 57.16
N ARG A 164 -3.32 -47.94 57.78
CA ARG A 164 -2.20 -47.37 58.54
C ARG A 164 -0.96 -47.35 57.65
N VAL A 165 -0.46 -46.15 57.37
CA VAL A 165 0.81 -45.97 56.64
C VAL A 165 1.98 -46.24 57.60
N THR A 166 2.80 -47.24 57.30
CA THR A 166 3.95 -47.65 58.14
C THR A 166 5.26 -47.04 57.66
N GLU A 167 5.39 -46.81 56.35
CA GLU A 167 6.51 -46.09 55.73
C GLU A 167 5.99 -44.81 55.06
N ARG A 168 6.70 -43.69 55.25
CA ARG A 168 6.31 -42.40 54.65
C ARG A 168 6.21 -42.53 53.12
N PHE A 169 5.23 -41.83 52.54
CA PHE A 169 5.11 -41.73 51.09
C PHE A 169 6.36 -41.09 50.48
N VAL A 170 6.86 -41.70 49.41
CA VAL A 170 8.03 -41.26 48.65
C VAL A 170 7.74 -41.28 47.16
N ARG A 171 8.43 -40.43 46.40
CA ARG A 171 8.49 -40.54 44.95
C ARG A 171 9.57 -41.56 44.57
N ILE A 172 9.26 -42.49 43.68
CA ILE A 172 10.21 -43.48 43.18
C ILE A 172 10.10 -43.64 41.66
N ASP A 173 11.19 -44.04 41.02
CA ASP A 173 11.21 -44.50 39.63
C ASP A 173 11.34 -46.03 39.63
N ILE A 174 10.41 -46.71 38.95
CA ILE A 174 10.48 -48.16 38.74
C ILE A 174 10.40 -48.43 37.24
N GLY A 175 11.49 -48.90 36.67
CA GLY A 175 11.53 -49.29 35.25
C GLY A 175 11.21 -48.14 34.29
N GLY A 176 11.59 -46.89 34.63
CA GLY A 176 11.30 -45.69 33.85
C GLY A 176 9.87 -45.15 34.04
N VAL A 177 9.12 -45.68 35.02
CA VAL A 177 7.80 -45.20 35.42
C VAL A 177 7.91 -44.50 36.76
N GLU A 178 7.73 -43.18 36.75
CA GLU A 178 7.72 -42.37 37.97
C GLU A 178 6.40 -42.55 38.74
N VAL A 179 6.49 -42.96 39.99
CA VAL A 179 5.35 -43.07 40.92
C VAL A 179 5.39 -41.91 41.89
N ASN A 180 4.39 -41.02 41.84
CA ASN A 180 4.33 -39.84 42.71
C ASN A 180 4.18 -40.26 44.17
N PHE A 181 3.21 -41.11 44.51
CA PHE A 181 3.03 -41.59 45.87
C PHE A 181 3.27 -43.10 45.93
N PHE A 182 4.47 -43.52 46.34
CA PHE A 182 4.71 -44.89 46.77
C PHE A 182 4.78 -44.94 48.29
N GLY A 183 4.08 -45.88 48.90
CA GLY A 183 4.14 -46.07 50.35
C GLY A 183 3.81 -47.51 50.74
N LYS A 184 4.14 -47.88 51.97
CA LYS A 184 3.77 -49.17 52.54
C LYS A 184 2.95 -48.96 53.79
N GLY A 185 2.07 -49.90 54.06
CA GLY A 185 1.24 -49.86 55.24
C GLY A 185 0.56 -51.17 55.52
N GLU A 186 -0.48 -51.09 56.33
CA GLU A 186 -1.28 -52.23 56.71
C GLU A 186 -2.76 -51.86 56.81
N ARG A 187 -3.61 -52.87 56.61
CA ARG A 187 -5.03 -52.79 56.92
C ARG A 187 -5.45 -54.05 57.63
N LYS A 188 -5.99 -53.91 58.85
CA LYS A 188 -6.40 -55.05 59.70
C LYS A 188 -5.28 -56.11 59.85
N GLY A 189 -4.03 -55.66 60.00
CA GLY A 189 -2.85 -56.52 60.17
C GLY A 189 -2.32 -57.18 58.89
N LYS A 190 -2.88 -56.88 57.70
CA LYS A 190 -2.35 -57.35 56.41
C LYS A 190 -1.52 -56.25 55.75
N PRO A 191 -0.30 -56.56 55.23
CA PRO A 191 0.52 -55.59 54.53
C PRO A 191 -0.15 -55.14 53.23
N VAL A 192 -0.03 -53.85 52.92
CA VAL A 192 -0.51 -53.24 51.67
C VAL A 192 0.50 -52.26 51.12
N TYR A 193 0.52 -52.14 49.79
CA TYR A 193 1.34 -51.18 49.07
C TYR A 193 0.45 -50.09 48.49
N PHE A 194 0.86 -48.85 48.62
CA PHE A 194 0.14 -47.71 48.07
C PHE A 194 0.85 -47.21 46.82
N VAL A 195 0.07 -46.97 45.77
CA VAL A 195 0.52 -46.36 44.53
C VAL A 195 -0.41 -45.22 44.21
N GLY A 196 0.13 -44.02 44.05
CA GLY A 196 -0.70 -42.85 43.82
C GLY A 196 -0.14 -41.81 42.88
N GLU A 197 -1.08 -40.98 42.43
CA GLU A 197 -0.91 -39.88 41.48
C GLU A 197 -1.52 -38.61 42.07
N ALA A 198 -0.88 -37.45 41.86
CA ALA A 198 -1.47 -36.14 42.13
C ALA A 198 -1.73 -35.39 40.82
N LYS A 199 -2.97 -34.94 40.61
CA LYS A 199 -3.30 -34.00 39.55
C LYS A 199 -4.26 -32.94 40.04
N ILE A 200 -3.86 -31.67 39.98
CA ILE A 200 -4.72 -30.53 40.38
C ILE A 200 -6.04 -30.56 39.59
N ARG A 201 -5.96 -30.79 38.28
CA ARG A 201 -7.12 -30.88 37.40
C ARG A 201 -7.07 -32.14 36.54
N LEU A 202 -8.25 -32.68 36.24
CA LEU A 202 -8.44 -33.91 35.45
C LEU A 202 -8.71 -33.56 33.97
N ASP A 203 -7.78 -32.82 33.36
CA ASP A 203 -7.96 -32.19 32.03
C ASP A 203 -7.62 -33.14 30.86
N GLY A 204 -6.75 -34.12 31.10
CA GLY A 204 -6.46 -35.19 30.14
C GLY A 204 -7.55 -36.24 30.25
N GLY A 205 -8.26 -36.52 29.13
CA GLY A 205 -9.46 -37.35 29.06
C GLY A 205 -9.53 -38.42 30.16
N LYS A 206 -10.63 -38.40 30.93
CA LYS A 206 -10.82 -39.07 32.24
C LYS A 206 -10.28 -40.50 32.38
N GLU A 207 -10.08 -41.21 31.27
CA GLU A 207 -9.48 -42.55 31.25
C GLU A 207 -7.94 -42.56 31.38
N ARG A 208 -7.25 -41.54 30.86
CA ARG A 208 -5.79 -41.48 30.82
C ARG A 208 -5.18 -41.54 32.20
N VAL A 209 -5.75 -40.81 33.18
CA VAL A 209 -5.25 -40.82 34.56
C VAL A 209 -5.36 -42.21 35.21
N PHE A 210 -6.42 -42.95 34.89
CA PHE A 210 -6.58 -44.33 35.37
C PHE A 210 -5.60 -45.28 34.71
N GLN A 211 -5.32 -45.11 33.41
CA GLN A 211 -4.31 -45.89 32.70
C GLN A 211 -2.90 -45.64 33.24
N GLU A 212 -2.55 -44.37 33.46
CA GLU A 212 -1.28 -43.96 34.08
C GLU A 212 -1.13 -44.60 35.47
N LEU A 213 -2.16 -44.53 36.31
CA LEU A 213 -2.14 -45.11 37.65
C LEU A 213 -2.06 -46.65 37.62
N GLU A 214 -2.74 -47.29 36.67
CA GLU A 214 -2.69 -48.74 36.48
C GLU A 214 -1.30 -49.20 36.01
N GLN A 215 -0.66 -48.45 35.11
CA GLN A 215 0.71 -48.71 34.67
C GLN A 215 1.70 -48.61 35.85
N LYS A 216 1.58 -47.56 36.67
CA LYS A 216 2.37 -47.39 37.91
C LYS A 216 2.15 -48.56 38.87
N ALA A 217 0.91 -48.99 39.06
CA ALA A 217 0.58 -50.12 39.93
C ALA A 217 1.23 -51.42 39.44
N LYS A 218 1.17 -51.71 38.13
CA LYS A 218 1.80 -52.89 37.53
C LYS A 218 3.32 -52.89 37.67
N ALA A 219 3.96 -51.73 37.52
CA ALA A 219 5.40 -51.59 37.73
C ALA A 219 5.79 -51.96 39.16
N VAL A 220 5.07 -51.44 40.16
CA VAL A 220 5.26 -51.75 41.58
C VAL A 220 4.98 -53.22 41.89
N GLN A 221 3.90 -53.78 41.33
CA GLN A 221 3.53 -55.19 41.46
C GLN A 221 4.66 -56.12 41.04
N LYS A 222 5.28 -55.81 39.90
CA LYS A 222 6.38 -56.60 39.33
C LYS A 222 7.68 -56.46 40.14
N GLU A 223 8.03 -55.24 40.52
CA GLU A 223 9.29 -54.96 41.22
C GLU A 223 9.32 -55.52 42.65
N TYR A 224 8.21 -55.40 43.37
CA TYR A 224 8.12 -55.82 44.78
C TYR A 224 7.48 -57.20 44.97
N GLU A 225 7.05 -57.86 43.88
CA GLU A 225 6.34 -59.15 43.89
C GLU A 225 5.11 -59.16 44.83
N VAL A 226 4.31 -58.09 44.77
CA VAL A 226 3.16 -57.85 45.65
C VAL A 226 1.85 -57.91 44.91
N THR A 227 0.80 -58.41 45.56
CA THR A 227 -0.56 -58.48 44.99
C THR A 227 -1.47 -57.37 45.51
N ASP A 228 -1.32 -56.98 46.77
CA ASP A 228 -2.21 -56.02 47.45
C ASP A 228 -1.75 -54.57 47.25
N ILE A 229 -2.14 -54.00 46.11
CA ILE A 229 -1.92 -52.59 45.78
C ILE A 229 -3.20 -51.76 45.95
N VAL A 230 -3.09 -50.68 46.70
CA VAL A 230 -4.11 -49.64 46.86
C VAL A 230 -3.75 -48.48 45.94
N LYS A 231 -4.61 -48.23 44.94
CA LYS A 231 -4.46 -47.14 43.98
C LYS A 231 -5.09 -45.87 44.52
N ILE A 232 -4.33 -44.78 44.56
CA ILE A 232 -4.76 -43.48 45.10
C ILE A 232 -4.63 -42.40 44.03
N LEU A 233 -5.66 -41.57 43.88
CA LEU A 233 -5.62 -40.39 43.05
C LEU A 233 -5.99 -39.16 43.89
N VAL A 234 -5.07 -38.22 43.99
CA VAL A 234 -5.29 -36.94 44.67
C VAL A 234 -5.59 -35.85 43.64
N THR A 235 -6.72 -35.17 43.79
CA THR A 235 -7.14 -34.10 42.88
C THR A 235 -7.76 -32.93 43.64
N HIS A 236 -7.80 -31.74 43.04
CA HIS A 236 -8.55 -30.64 43.67
C HIS A 236 -10.06 -30.93 43.63
N PHE A 237 -10.55 -31.46 42.51
CA PHE A 237 -11.96 -31.75 42.30
C PHE A 237 -12.19 -32.93 41.34
N ALA A 238 -13.20 -33.73 41.62
CA ALA A 238 -13.68 -34.82 40.80
C ALA A 238 -15.22 -34.83 40.75
N THR A 239 -15.78 -34.87 39.54
CA THR A 239 -17.23 -34.99 39.36
C THR A 239 -17.77 -36.32 39.89
N ARG A 240 -19.05 -36.38 40.31
CA ARG A 240 -19.70 -37.64 40.75
C ARG A 240 -19.58 -38.80 39.75
N GLY A 241 -19.65 -38.52 38.45
CA GLY A 241 -19.46 -39.53 37.41
C GLY A 241 -18.04 -40.09 37.38
N PHE A 242 -17.04 -39.25 37.66
CA PHE A 242 -15.64 -39.68 37.76
C PHE A 242 -15.40 -40.52 39.01
N LEU A 243 -15.96 -40.12 40.16
CA LEU A 243 -15.86 -40.87 41.40
C LEU A 243 -16.42 -42.30 41.27
N ARG A 244 -17.61 -42.44 40.68
CA ARG A 244 -18.20 -43.77 40.38
C ARG A 244 -17.28 -44.64 39.53
N LYS A 245 -16.70 -44.05 38.47
CA LYS A 245 -15.76 -44.77 37.60
C LYS A 245 -14.46 -45.16 38.31
N ALA A 246 -13.97 -44.30 39.20
CA ALA A 246 -12.80 -44.59 40.01
C ALA A 246 -13.07 -45.76 40.96
N GLU A 247 -14.24 -45.78 41.60
CA GLU A 247 -14.70 -46.86 42.47
C GLU A 247 -14.79 -48.19 41.73
N GLU A 248 -15.40 -48.23 40.55
CA GLU A 248 -15.45 -49.41 39.66
C GLU A 248 -14.05 -49.95 39.32
N LYS A 249 -13.05 -49.06 39.26
CA LYS A 249 -11.64 -49.40 38.97
C LYS A 249 -10.79 -49.67 40.22
N GLY A 250 -11.39 -49.63 41.41
CA GLY A 250 -10.70 -49.79 42.69
C GLY A 250 -9.68 -48.68 42.97
N VAL A 251 -9.96 -47.46 42.54
CA VAL A 251 -9.12 -46.27 42.76
C VAL A 251 -9.76 -45.39 43.83
N ILE A 252 -9.03 -45.15 44.91
CA ILE A 252 -9.42 -44.21 45.96
C ILE A 252 -9.12 -42.80 45.44
N VAL A 253 -10.16 -41.99 45.27
CA VAL A 253 -10.01 -40.57 44.92
C VAL A 253 -10.12 -39.74 46.18
N ILE A 254 -9.13 -38.90 46.43
CA ILE A 254 -9.12 -37.95 47.54
C ILE A 254 -9.11 -36.55 46.95
N GLN A 255 -10.12 -35.76 47.30
CA GLN A 255 -10.23 -34.38 46.86
C GLN A 255 -9.58 -33.45 47.88
N SER A 256 -8.87 -32.42 47.44
CA SER A 256 -7.99 -31.66 48.33
C SER A 256 -8.68 -30.81 49.39
N TYR A 257 -10.00 -30.68 49.30
CA TYR A 257 -10.82 -30.00 50.31
C TYR A 257 -11.42 -30.98 51.34
N GLU A 258 -11.13 -32.27 51.23
CA GLU A 258 -11.70 -33.31 52.09
C GLU A 258 -10.87 -33.59 53.35
N TRP A 259 -9.76 -32.88 53.56
CA TRP A 259 -8.82 -33.06 54.66
C TRP A 259 -8.61 -31.77 55.48
#